data_AF-A0A3R9U5T5-F1
#
_entry.id   AF-A0A3R9U5T5-F1
#
_cell.length_a   1.000
_cell.length_b   1.000
_cell.length_c   1.000
_cell.angle_alpha   90.00
_cell.angle_beta   90.00
_cell.angle_gamma   90.00
#
_symmetry.space_group_name_H-M   'P 1'
#
loop_
_entity.id
_entity.type
_entity.pdbx_description
1 polymer ?
#
loop_
_entity_poly.entity_id
_entity_poly.type
_entity_poly.pdbx_seq_one_letter_code
_entity_poly.pdbx_strand_id
1 'polypeptide(L)'
;MQKVWSISGRSIAVSALALALAACQSMRGPEPVVKTDIPQSYAYNSASGTSIAEQGYKQFFADPRLLEVIDLALANNRDLRTATLNIERAQQQYQITQNNQLPTIGASGSAIRQVSQSRDPNNPYSTYQVGLGVTAYELDFWGRVRSLKDAALDSYLATQSARDSTQISLISQVAQAWLNYSFATANLRLAEQTLKAQL
;
A
#
# COMPACT_ATOMS: atom_id res chain seq x y z
N MET A 1 16.70 63.02 -0.25
CA MET A 1 16.79 61.87 0.67
C MET A 1 15.49 61.05 0.78
N GLN A 2 14.30 61.58 0.51
CA GLN A 2 13.02 60.83 0.58
C GLN A 2 12.85 59.69 -0.44
N LYS A 3 13.45 59.76 -1.64
CA LYS A 3 13.30 58.71 -2.68
C LYS A 3 13.95 57.38 -2.34
N VAL A 4 15.06 57.38 -1.58
CA VAL A 4 15.82 56.16 -1.23
C VAL A 4 15.00 55.26 -0.32
N TRP A 5 14.26 55.84 0.64
CA TRP A 5 13.41 55.09 1.57
C TRP A 5 12.25 54.35 0.87
N SER A 6 11.72 54.92 -0.22
CA SER A 6 10.65 54.28 -1.02
C SER A 6 11.13 53.08 -1.85
N ILE A 7 12.39 53.11 -2.31
CA ILE A 7 12.97 52.04 -3.13
C ILE A 7 13.37 50.87 -2.23
N SER A 8 14.01 51.14 -1.08
CA SER A 8 14.36 50.12 -0.09
C SER A 8 13.13 49.39 0.46
N GLY A 9 12.03 50.11 0.74
CA GLY A 9 10.78 49.50 1.20
C GLY A 9 10.11 48.59 0.16
N ARG A 10 10.15 48.99 -1.13
CA ARG A 10 9.63 48.15 -2.23
C ARG A 10 10.47 46.88 -2.41
N SER A 11 11.79 46.97 -2.31
CA SER A 11 12.67 45.80 -2.38
C SER A 11 12.41 44.80 -1.26
N ILE A 12 12.24 45.28 -0.01
CA ILE A 12 11.93 44.42 1.14
C ILE A 12 10.57 43.73 0.97
N ALA A 13 9.55 44.46 0.50
CA ALA A 13 8.23 43.89 0.25
C ALA A 13 8.26 42.79 -0.84
N VAL A 14 9.01 43.01 -1.93
CA VAL A 14 9.18 42.01 -2.99
C VAL A 14 9.94 40.78 -2.49
N SER A 15 11.00 40.95 -1.71
CA SER A 15 11.75 39.82 -1.12
C SER A 15 10.88 39.04 -0.12
N ALA A 16 10.13 39.71 0.74
CA ALA A 16 9.23 39.07 1.69
C ALA A 16 8.11 38.29 0.99
N LEU A 17 7.55 38.83 -0.10
CA LEU A 17 6.57 38.14 -0.92
C LEU A 17 7.17 36.92 -1.61
N ALA A 18 8.38 37.01 -2.17
CA ALA A 18 9.06 35.88 -2.79
C ALA A 18 9.36 34.75 -1.78
N LEU A 19 9.78 35.10 -0.56
CA LEU A 19 9.96 34.15 0.55
C LEU A 19 8.64 33.51 0.98
N ALA A 20 7.55 34.28 1.01
CA ALA A 20 6.21 33.76 1.33
C ALA A 20 5.66 32.82 0.24
N LEU A 21 5.98 33.04 -1.03
CA LEU A 21 5.60 32.12 -2.12
C LEU A 21 6.42 30.82 -2.09
N ALA A 22 7.71 30.90 -1.75
CA ALA A 22 8.53 29.71 -1.53
C ALA A 22 8.11 28.92 -0.28
N ALA A 23 7.38 29.56 0.64
CA ALA A 23 6.89 28.93 1.87
C ALA A 23 5.71 27.96 1.66
N CYS A 24 5.12 27.90 0.46
CA CYS A 24 3.99 27.02 0.13
C CYS A 24 4.40 25.85 -0.79
N GLN A 25 5.59 25.27 -0.59
CA GLN A 25 6.06 24.14 -1.40
C GLN A 25 5.64 22.79 -0.80
N SER A 26 5.01 21.96 -1.63
CA SER A 26 4.69 20.57 -1.31
C SER A 26 5.96 19.71 -1.36
N MET A 27 6.20 18.88 -0.34
CA MET A 27 7.26 17.87 -0.38
C MET A 27 6.98 16.69 -1.34
N ARG A 28 5.79 16.62 -1.93
CA ARG A 28 5.46 15.58 -2.90
C ARG A 28 6.21 15.87 -4.21
N GLY A 29 7.13 14.99 -4.58
CA GLY A 29 7.81 15.04 -5.87
C GLY A 29 6.81 14.86 -7.03
N PRO A 30 7.20 15.24 -8.27
CA PRO A 30 6.39 14.95 -9.44
C PRO A 30 6.16 13.44 -9.56
N GLU A 31 4.96 13.06 -10.00
CA GLU A 31 4.62 11.66 -10.19
C GLU A 31 5.60 11.01 -11.18
N PRO A 32 6.20 9.86 -10.86
CA PRO A 32 7.19 9.25 -11.72
C PRO A 32 6.54 8.84 -13.04
N VAL A 33 7.00 9.43 -14.14
CA VAL A 33 6.60 8.98 -15.47
C VAL A 33 7.22 7.60 -15.69
N VAL A 34 6.38 6.59 -15.91
CA VAL A 34 6.83 5.22 -16.17
C VAL A 34 7.59 5.22 -17.50
N LYS A 35 8.92 5.09 -17.43
CA LYS A 35 9.76 4.80 -18.60
C LYS A 35 9.80 3.30 -18.80
N THR A 36 8.88 2.79 -19.61
CA THR A 36 8.88 1.36 -19.95
C THR A 36 9.97 1.10 -20.98
N ASP A 37 11.06 0.46 -20.56
CA ASP A 37 12.12 -0.02 -21.46
C ASP A 37 11.70 -1.36 -22.10
N ILE A 38 10.55 -1.33 -22.78
CA ILE A 38 9.92 -2.49 -23.42
C ILE A 38 9.67 -2.20 -24.90
N PRO A 39 9.73 -3.23 -25.76
CA PRO A 39 9.41 -3.04 -27.16
C PRO A 39 7.94 -2.62 -27.33
N GLN A 40 7.69 -1.71 -28.27
CA GLN A 40 6.34 -1.22 -28.60
C GLN A 40 5.43 -2.32 -29.15
N SER A 41 6.00 -3.42 -29.63
CA SER A 41 5.25 -4.60 -30.08
C SER A 41 6.06 -5.88 -29.86
N TYR A 42 5.36 -6.99 -29.64
CA TYR A 42 5.93 -8.33 -29.57
C TYR A 42 5.78 -9.03 -30.92
N ALA A 43 6.67 -9.97 -31.24
CA ALA A 43 6.79 -10.62 -32.56
C ALA A 43 5.53 -11.36 -33.07
N TYR A 44 4.53 -11.59 -32.19
CA TYR A 44 3.31 -12.33 -32.50
C TYR A 44 2.03 -11.50 -32.28
N ASN A 45 2.06 -10.22 -32.64
CA ASN A 45 0.92 -9.31 -32.48
C ASN A 45 -0.13 -9.47 -33.60
N SER A 46 -0.56 -10.70 -33.86
CA SER A 46 -1.62 -11.05 -34.82
C SER A 46 -3.00 -11.15 -34.16
N ALA A 47 -3.07 -10.91 -32.85
CA ALA A 47 -4.31 -10.98 -32.09
C ALA A 47 -5.24 -9.82 -32.49
N SER A 48 -6.34 -10.16 -33.14
CA SER A 48 -7.46 -9.26 -33.42
C SER A 48 -8.61 -9.62 -32.48
N GLY A 49 -9.16 -8.62 -31.79
CA GLY A 49 -10.25 -8.82 -30.82
C GLY A 49 -9.99 -8.17 -29.46
N THR A 50 -10.83 -8.51 -28.50
CA THR A 50 -10.79 -8.02 -27.11
C THR A 50 -9.53 -8.49 -26.41
N SER A 51 -8.96 -7.67 -25.52
CA SER A 51 -7.77 -8.05 -24.75
C SER A 51 -8.06 -9.25 -23.85
N ILE A 52 -7.08 -10.15 -23.67
CA ILE A 52 -7.19 -11.25 -22.68
C ILE A 52 -7.39 -10.70 -21.27
N ALA A 53 -6.85 -9.50 -20.97
CA ALA A 53 -7.07 -8.86 -19.67
C ALA A 53 -8.51 -8.37 -19.47
N GLU A 54 -9.21 -8.05 -20.56
CA GLU A 54 -10.64 -7.69 -20.53
C GLU A 54 -11.52 -8.95 -20.58
N GLN A 55 -11.05 -10.02 -21.22
CA GLN A 55 -11.72 -11.31 -21.26
C GLN A 55 -11.58 -12.02 -19.90
N GLY A 56 -12.67 -12.08 -19.14
CA GLY A 56 -12.68 -12.80 -17.86
C GLY A 56 -12.39 -14.29 -18.00
N TYR A 57 -11.79 -14.92 -16.98
CA TYR A 57 -11.41 -16.35 -17.00
C TYR A 57 -12.55 -17.31 -17.37
N LYS A 58 -13.80 -16.95 -17.02
CA LYS A 58 -15.00 -17.73 -17.36
C LYS A 58 -15.28 -17.80 -18.87
N GLN A 59 -14.82 -16.81 -19.63
CA GLN A 59 -14.93 -16.78 -21.09
C GLN A 59 -13.68 -17.35 -21.77
N PHE A 60 -12.57 -17.44 -21.05
CA PHE A 60 -11.31 -17.97 -21.57
C PHE A 60 -11.27 -19.51 -21.51
N PHE A 61 -11.69 -20.11 -20.40
CA PHE A 61 -11.69 -21.56 -20.23
C PHE A 61 -13.01 -22.19 -20.69
N ALA A 62 -12.91 -23.19 -21.57
CA ALA A 62 -14.09 -23.86 -22.15
C ALA A 62 -14.66 -25.02 -21.32
N ASP A 63 -13.85 -25.69 -20.48
CA ASP A 63 -14.32 -26.84 -19.68
C ASP A 63 -15.10 -26.34 -18.44
N PRO A 64 -16.41 -26.62 -18.32
CA PRO A 64 -17.21 -26.17 -17.18
C PRO A 64 -16.74 -26.76 -15.85
N ARG A 65 -16.12 -27.96 -15.86
CA ARG A 65 -15.58 -28.58 -14.63
C ARG A 65 -14.35 -27.84 -14.12
N LEU A 66 -13.50 -27.36 -15.04
CA LEU A 66 -12.36 -26.51 -14.67
C LEU A 66 -12.86 -25.20 -14.05
N LEU A 67 -13.90 -24.59 -14.61
CA LEU A 67 -14.49 -23.37 -14.06
C LEU A 67 -15.00 -23.58 -12.62
N GLU A 68 -15.65 -24.71 -12.33
CA GLU A 68 -16.09 -25.05 -10.98
C GLU A 68 -14.91 -25.21 -10.01
N VAL A 69 -13.84 -25.87 -10.42
CA VAL A 69 -12.62 -26.03 -9.59
C VAL A 69 -11.92 -24.69 -9.36
N ILE A 70 -11.88 -23.82 -10.36
CA ILE A 70 -11.36 -22.45 -10.20
C ILE A 70 -12.21 -21.69 -9.19
N ASP A 71 -13.54 -21.71 -9.31
CA ASP A 71 -14.44 -21.02 -8.38
C ASP A 71 -14.28 -21.56 -6.93
N LEU A 72 -14.13 -22.88 -6.76
CA LEU A 72 -13.82 -23.50 -5.47
C LEU A 72 -12.46 -23.05 -4.91
N ALA A 73 -11.43 -22.98 -5.76
CA ALA A 73 -10.10 -22.53 -5.36
C ALA A 73 -10.11 -21.05 -4.95
N LEU A 74 -10.76 -20.17 -5.72
CA LEU A 74 -10.90 -18.75 -5.39
C LEU A 74 -11.64 -18.54 -4.07
N ALA A 75 -12.64 -19.38 -3.76
CA ALA A 75 -13.37 -19.29 -2.49
C ALA A 75 -12.58 -19.79 -1.27
N ASN A 76 -11.67 -20.76 -1.45
CA ASN A 76 -11.05 -21.49 -0.33
C ASN A 76 -9.53 -21.32 -0.20
N ASN A 77 -8.87 -20.70 -1.17
CA ASN A 77 -7.42 -20.59 -1.16
C ASN A 77 -6.91 -19.64 -0.03
N ARG A 78 -5.95 -20.16 0.75
CA ARG A 78 -5.40 -19.45 1.92
C ARG A 78 -4.46 -18.30 1.53
N ASP A 79 -3.81 -18.37 0.39
CA ASP A 79 -2.92 -17.31 -0.09
C ASP A 79 -3.75 -16.09 -0.52
N LEU A 80 -4.87 -16.31 -1.21
CA LEU A 80 -5.81 -15.23 -1.56
C LEU A 80 -6.45 -14.60 -0.31
N ARG A 81 -6.78 -15.42 0.70
CA ARG A 81 -7.22 -14.92 2.02
C ARG A 81 -6.14 -14.09 2.71
N THR A 82 -4.88 -14.54 2.67
CA THR A 82 -3.74 -13.80 3.22
C THR A 82 -3.53 -12.48 2.48
N ALA A 83 -3.62 -12.48 1.15
CA ALA A 83 -3.54 -11.26 0.35
C ALA A 83 -4.66 -10.26 0.71
N THR A 84 -5.88 -10.75 0.95
CA THR A 84 -7.01 -9.91 1.38
C THR A 84 -6.76 -9.30 2.77
N LEU A 85 -6.27 -10.09 3.73
CA LEU A 85 -5.88 -9.59 5.06
C LEU A 85 -4.72 -8.58 4.98
N ASN A 86 -3.83 -8.72 4.00
CA ASN A 86 -2.76 -7.76 3.78
C ASN A 86 -3.30 -6.40 3.29
N ILE A 87 -4.34 -6.40 2.46
CA ILE A 87 -5.04 -5.17 2.05
C ILE A 87 -5.69 -4.51 3.26
N GLU A 88 -6.41 -5.26 4.08
CA GLU A 88 -7.05 -4.73 5.30
C GLU A 88 -6.00 -4.14 6.25
N ARG A 89 -4.86 -4.81 6.45
CA ARG A 89 -3.76 -4.29 7.25
C ARG A 89 -3.23 -2.97 6.68
N ALA A 90 -3.00 -2.90 5.37
CA ALA A 90 -2.52 -1.69 4.73
C ALA A 90 -3.53 -0.53 4.84
N GLN A 91 -4.83 -0.84 4.74
CA GLN A 91 -5.90 0.13 4.94
C GLN A 91 -5.88 0.70 6.37
N GLN A 92 -5.71 -0.15 7.38
CA GLN A 92 -5.60 0.29 8.78
C GLN A 92 -4.34 1.13 9.01
N GLN A 93 -3.21 0.73 8.40
CA GLN A 93 -1.98 1.52 8.47
C GLN A 93 -2.13 2.90 7.84
N TYR A 94 -2.86 3.00 6.72
CA TYR A 94 -3.24 4.28 6.12
C TYR A 94 -4.08 5.13 7.07
N GLN A 95 -5.11 4.56 7.70
CA GLN A 95 -5.96 5.27 8.67
C GLN A 95 -5.16 5.77 9.88
N ILE A 96 -4.25 4.96 10.42
CA ILE A 96 -3.33 5.38 11.50
C ILE A 96 -2.48 6.58 11.05
N THR A 97 -1.93 6.51 9.83
CA THR A 97 -1.09 7.58 9.29
C THR A 97 -1.89 8.85 9.01
N GLN A 98 -3.14 8.71 8.56
CA GLN A 98 -4.08 9.81 8.36
C GLN A 98 -4.39 10.53 9.68
N ASN A 99 -4.55 9.79 10.78
CA ASN A 99 -4.85 10.36 12.10
C ASN A 99 -3.72 11.25 12.65
N ASN A 100 -2.48 11.11 12.17
CA ASN A 100 -1.39 12.02 12.52
C ASN A 100 -1.63 13.48 12.08
N GLN A 101 -2.62 13.74 11.21
CA GLN A 101 -3.04 15.09 10.83
C GLN A 101 -3.93 15.75 11.87
N LEU A 102 -4.41 14.99 12.86
CA LEU A 102 -5.31 15.45 13.90
C LEU A 102 -4.56 15.58 15.24
N PRO A 103 -4.97 16.53 16.10
CA PRO A 103 -4.39 16.65 17.43
C PRO A 103 -4.78 15.44 18.30
N THR A 104 -3.78 14.84 18.95
CA THR A 104 -4.01 13.77 19.93
C THR A 104 -4.19 14.37 21.32
N ILE A 105 -5.30 14.06 21.99
CA ILE A 105 -5.55 14.45 23.37
C ILE A 105 -5.17 13.27 24.27
N GLY A 106 -4.33 13.50 25.27
CA GLY A 106 -3.87 12.48 26.20
C GLY A 106 -3.81 12.97 27.64
N ALA A 107 -3.91 12.02 28.56
CA ALA A 107 -3.70 12.24 29.98
C ALA A 107 -2.42 11.52 30.43
N SER A 108 -1.66 12.15 31.30
CA SER A 108 -0.44 11.57 31.87
C SER A 108 -0.43 11.72 33.38
N GLY A 109 0.20 10.76 34.05
CA GLY A 109 0.42 10.77 35.49
C GLY A 109 1.81 10.21 35.79
N SER A 110 2.58 10.89 36.63
CA SER A 110 3.89 10.42 37.08
C SER A 110 4.08 10.62 38.58
N ALA A 111 4.80 9.68 39.19
CA ALA A 111 5.24 9.75 40.58
C ALA A 111 6.73 9.45 40.61
N ILE A 112 7.53 10.43 41.04
CA ILE A 112 8.98 10.29 41.13
C ILE A 112 9.38 10.43 42.59
N ARG A 113 10.08 9.44 43.11
CA ARG A 113 10.70 9.49 44.43
C ARG A 113 12.20 9.62 44.27
N GLN A 114 12.79 10.67 44.84
CA GLN A 114 14.21 10.94 44.67
C GLN A 114 14.83 11.48 45.96
N VAL A 115 16.12 11.19 46.12
CA VAL A 115 16.97 11.76 47.16
C VAL A 115 17.80 12.85 46.50
N SER A 116 17.84 14.04 47.09
CA SER A 116 18.65 15.15 46.57
C SER A 116 19.71 15.50 47.59
N GLN A 117 20.99 15.32 47.25
CA GLN A 117 22.12 15.70 48.10
C GLN A 117 22.09 17.18 48.49
N SER A 118 21.49 18.03 47.65
CA SER A 118 21.36 19.48 47.86
C SER A 118 20.20 19.88 48.77
N ARG A 119 19.25 18.98 49.05
CA ARG A 119 18.05 19.26 49.86
C ARG A 119 18.09 18.51 51.19
N ASP A 120 18.27 17.19 51.13
CA ASP A 120 18.50 16.30 52.28
C ASP A 120 18.98 14.92 51.75
N PRO A 121 20.24 14.51 52.01
CA PRO A 121 20.79 13.23 51.54
C PRO A 121 20.12 12.00 52.15
N ASN A 122 19.42 12.13 53.28
CA ASN A 122 18.82 11.00 54.01
C ASN A 122 17.29 11.01 53.99
N ASN A 123 16.66 12.05 53.40
CA ASN A 123 15.21 12.17 53.34
C ASN A 123 14.69 12.14 51.89
N PRO A 124 14.29 10.96 51.37
CA PRO A 124 13.67 10.85 50.06
C PRO A 124 12.32 11.57 50.03
N TYR A 125 12.09 12.39 49.01
CA TYR A 125 10.80 13.07 48.77
C TYR A 125 10.14 12.56 47.49
N SER A 126 8.80 12.71 47.44
CA SER A 126 7.98 12.27 46.32
C SER A 126 7.34 13.47 45.62
N THR A 127 7.39 13.48 44.30
CA THR A 127 6.69 14.44 43.44
C THR A 127 5.65 13.70 42.62
N TYR A 128 4.42 14.22 42.61
CA TYR A 128 3.31 13.69 41.82
C TYR A 128 2.90 14.74 40.79
N GLN A 129 2.79 14.33 39.53
CA GLN A 129 2.36 15.19 38.43
C GLN A 129 1.21 14.50 37.69
N VAL A 130 0.12 15.23 37.44
CA VAL A 130 -0.99 14.79 36.57
C VAL A 130 -1.22 15.88 35.53
N GLY A 131 -1.38 15.48 34.27
CA GLY A 131 -1.61 16.40 33.15
C GLY A 131 -2.65 15.88 32.18
N LEU A 132 -3.44 16.79 31.61
CA LEU A 132 -4.31 16.55 30.46
C LEU A 132 -3.94 17.60 29.40
N GLY A 133 -3.74 17.17 28.16
CA GLY A 133 -3.40 18.11 27.10
C GLY A 133 -3.25 17.46 25.73
N VAL A 134 -2.96 18.29 24.73
CA VAL A 134 -2.58 17.82 23.41
C VAL A 134 -1.13 17.33 23.51
N THR A 135 -0.91 16.03 23.33
CA THR A 135 0.39 15.39 23.61
C THR A 135 1.29 15.37 22.38
N ALA A 136 0.72 15.35 21.19
CA ALA A 136 1.44 15.37 19.92
C ALA A 136 0.52 15.94 18.83
N TYR A 137 0.80 17.18 18.39
CA TYR A 137 0.19 17.78 17.22
C TYR A 137 1.24 18.60 16.47
N GLU A 138 1.38 18.33 15.18
CA GLU A 138 2.29 19.05 14.29
C GLU A 138 1.46 19.89 13.31
N LEU A 139 1.75 21.19 13.26
CA LEU A 139 1.22 22.05 12.22
C LEU A 139 1.98 21.79 10.93
N ASP A 140 1.33 21.12 9.98
CA ASP A 140 1.94 20.69 8.72
C ASP A 140 1.98 21.80 7.67
N PHE A 141 2.78 22.85 7.91
CA PHE A 141 2.95 23.96 6.95
C PHE A 141 3.60 23.50 5.63
N TRP A 142 4.49 22.51 5.72
CA TRP A 142 5.34 22.05 4.62
C TRP A 142 4.83 20.79 3.92
N GLY A 143 3.69 20.24 4.36
CA GLY A 143 3.07 19.07 3.74
C GLY A 143 3.79 17.74 4.01
N ARG A 144 4.65 17.65 5.04
CA ARG A 144 5.35 16.43 5.43
C ARG A 144 4.38 15.35 5.86
N VAL A 145 3.45 15.69 6.77
CA VAL A 145 2.44 14.74 7.28
C VAL A 145 1.45 14.38 6.17
N ARG A 146 1.10 15.33 5.30
CA ARG A 146 0.31 15.08 4.10
C ARG A 146 0.99 14.11 3.13
N SER A 147 2.27 14.31 2.86
CA SER A 147 3.07 13.44 1.99
C SER A 147 3.17 12.01 2.54
N LEU A 148 3.35 11.85 3.86
CA LEU A 148 3.35 10.53 4.50
C LEU A 148 1.98 9.82 4.41
N LYS A 149 0.87 10.57 4.56
CA LYS A 149 -0.47 10.02 4.34
C LYS A 149 -0.64 9.54 2.89
N ASP A 150 -0.21 10.34 1.92
CA ASP A 150 -0.32 9.98 0.51
C ASP A 150 0.56 8.75 0.19
N ALA A 151 1.78 8.66 0.74
CA ALA A 151 2.62 7.47 0.60
C ALA A 151 1.99 6.20 1.20
N ALA A 152 1.29 6.33 2.33
CA ALA A 152 0.54 5.23 2.92
C ALA A 152 -0.68 4.82 2.06
N LEU A 153 -1.33 5.79 1.39
CA LEU A 153 -2.39 5.51 0.42
C LEU A 153 -1.85 4.73 -0.78
N ASP A 154 -0.74 5.18 -1.36
CA ASP A 154 -0.10 4.52 -2.50
C ASP A 154 0.32 3.09 -2.14
N SER A 155 0.79 2.87 -0.90
CA SER A 155 1.10 1.53 -0.38
C SER A 155 -0.15 0.65 -0.28
N TYR A 156 -1.28 1.20 0.21
CA TYR A 156 -2.56 0.50 0.24
C TYR A 156 -3.03 0.13 -1.18
N LEU A 157 -3.00 1.07 -2.13
CA LEU A 157 -3.36 0.81 -3.53
C LEU A 157 -2.45 -0.25 -4.16
N ALA A 158 -1.15 -0.24 -3.86
CA ALA A 158 -0.23 -1.27 -4.33
C ALA A 158 -0.57 -2.67 -3.79
N THR A 159 -1.09 -2.79 -2.56
CA THR A 159 -1.55 -4.09 -2.04
C THR A 159 -2.78 -4.63 -2.77
N GLN A 160 -3.62 -3.75 -3.31
CA GLN A 160 -4.75 -4.16 -4.16
C GLN A 160 -4.25 -4.82 -5.45
N SER A 161 -3.29 -4.20 -6.14
CA SER A 161 -2.64 -4.78 -7.33
C SER A 161 -1.94 -6.11 -7.02
N ALA A 162 -1.37 -6.27 -5.82
CA ALA A 162 -0.75 -7.52 -5.38
C ALA A 162 -1.77 -8.65 -5.19
N ARG A 163 -2.97 -8.34 -4.66
CA ARG A 163 -4.08 -9.30 -4.55
C ARG A 163 -4.57 -9.74 -5.92
N ASP A 164 -4.71 -8.81 -6.86
CA ASP A 164 -5.13 -9.15 -8.23
C ASP A 164 -4.08 -10.04 -8.93
N SER A 165 -2.79 -9.74 -8.75
CA SER A 165 -1.69 -10.60 -9.24
C SER A 165 -1.69 -11.99 -8.61
N THR A 166 -2.03 -12.09 -7.32
CA THR A 166 -2.18 -13.37 -6.60
C THR A 166 -3.36 -14.16 -7.16
N GLN A 167 -4.48 -13.50 -7.44
CA GLN A 167 -5.66 -14.13 -8.03
C GLN A 167 -5.37 -14.69 -9.43
N ILE A 168 -4.73 -13.91 -10.30
CA ILE A 168 -4.33 -14.37 -11.65
C ILE A 168 -3.38 -15.57 -11.55
N SER A 169 -2.40 -15.50 -10.65
CA SER A 169 -1.44 -16.58 -10.42
C SER A 169 -2.13 -17.86 -9.94
N LEU A 170 -3.09 -17.74 -9.01
CA LEU A 170 -3.88 -18.86 -8.50
C LEU A 170 -4.70 -19.52 -9.62
N ILE A 171 -5.39 -18.72 -10.45
CA ILE A 171 -6.16 -19.24 -11.59
C ILE A 171 -5.24 -20.01 -12.54
N SER A 172 -4.06 -19.47 -12.86
CA SER A 172 -3.06 -20.12 -13.71
C SER A 172 -2.59 -21.47 -13.14
N GLN A 173 -2.26 -21.51 -11.84
CA GLN A 173 -1.82 -22.74 -11.17
C GLN A 173 -2.90 -23.82 -11.15
N VAL A 174 -4.17 -23.44 -10.89
CA VAL A 174 -5.31 -24.38 -10.90
C VAL A 174 -5.52 -24.93 -12.32
N ALA A 175 -5.49 -24.08 -13.34
CA ALA A 175 -5.61 -24.51 -14.73
C ALA A 175 -4.50 -25.48 -15.13
N GLN A 176 -3.25 -25.20 -14.76
CA GLN A 176 -2.13 -26.08 -15.06
C GLN A 176 -2.24 -27.44 -14.34
N ALA A 177 -2.64 -27.44 -13.07
CA ALA A 177 -2.89 -28.68 -12.32
C ALA A 177 -4.02 -29.51 -12.95
N TRP A 178 -5.10 -28.87 -13.39
CA TRP A 178 -6.22 -29.54 -14.07
C TRP A 178 -5.82 -30.19 -15.39
N LEU A 179 -5.02 -29.49 -16.19
CA LEU A 179 -4.50 -30.02 -17.45
C LEU A 179 -3.59 -31.23 -17.22
N ASN A 180 -2.71 -31.16 -16.21
CA ASN A 180 -1.86 -32.29 -15.82
C ASN A 180 -2.68 -33.50 -15.36
N TYR A 181 -3.72 -33.29 -14.55
CA TYR A 181 -4.64 -34.34 -14.13
C TYR A 181 -5.37 -34.98 -15.32
N SER A 182 -5.87 -34.15 -16.24
CA SER A 182 -6.58 -34.61 -17.44
C SER A 182 -5.66 -35.44 -18.35
N PHE A 183 -4.42 -34.99 -18.53
CA PHE A 183 -3.39 -35.71 -19.28
C PHE A 183 -3.04 -37.06 -18.65
N ALA A 184 -2.78 -37.09 -17.34
CA ALA A 184 -2.47 -38.33 -16.61
C ALA A 184 -3.62 -39.35 -16.71
N THR A 185 -4.87 -38.88 -16.59
CA THR A 185 -6.06 -39.72 -16.72
C THR A 185 -6.22 -40.28 -18.13
N ALA A 186 -5.95 -39.48 -19.16
CA ALA A 186 -5.99 -39.93 -20.55
C ALA A 186 -4.94 -41.03 -20.82
N ASN A 187 -3.72 -40.85 -20.30
CA ASN A 187 -2.66 -41.86 -20.43
C ASN A 187 -3.01 -43.17 -19.69
N LEU A 188 -3.60 -43.08 -18.51
CA LEU A 188 -4.06 -44.27 -17.78
C LEU A 188 -5.09 -45.06 -18.60
N ARG A 189 -6.10 -44.38 -19.16
CA ARG A 189 -7.10 -45.03 -20.03
C ARG A 189 -6.48 -45.69 -21.26
N LEU A 190 -5.51 -45.03 -21.89
CA LEU A 190 -4.79 -45.59 -23.04
C LEU A 190 -4.01 -46.86 -22.65
N ALA A 191 -3.34 -46.85 -21.50
CA ALA A 191 -2.63 -48.02 -20.99
C ALA A 191 -3.58 -49.19 -20.69
N GLU A 192 -4.73 -48.92 -20.07
CA GLU A 192 -5.76 -49.94 -19.80
C GLU A 192 -6.36 -50.54 -21.08
N GLN A 193 -6.62 -49.72 -22.09
CA GLN A 193 -7.09 -50.18 -23.40
C GLN A 193 -6.05 -51.06 -24.09
N THR A 194 -4.78 -50.68 -24.01
CA THR A 194 -3.66 -51.45 -24.57
C THR A 194 -3.54 -52.82 -23.88
N LEU A 195 -3.65 -52.86 -22.54
CA LEU A 195 -3.64 -54.10 -21.77
C LEU A 195 -4.80 -55.01 -22.17
N LYS A 196 -6.02 -54.47 -22.30
CA LYS A 196 -7.21 -55.24 -22.69
C LYS A 196 -7.12 -55.79 -24.11
N ALA A 197 -6.48 -55.08 -25.03
CA ALA A 197 -6.30 -55.54 -26.42
C ALA A 197 -5.25 -56.65 -26.55
N GLN A 198 -4.38 -56.82 -25.55
CA GLN A 198 -3.36 -57.88 -25.51
C GLN A 198 -3.83 -59.18 -24.85
N LEU A 199 -5.01 -59.15 -24.19
CA LEU A 199 -5.67 -60.31 -23.59
C LEU A 199 -6.76 -60.85 -24.54
#